data_AF-A0A843DN67-F1
#
_entry.id   AF-A0A843DN67-F1
#
_cell.length_a   1.000
_cell.length_b   1.000
_cell.length_c   1.000
_cell.angle_alpha   90.00
_cell.angle_beta   90.00
_cell.angle_gamma   90.00
#
_symmetry.space_group_name_H-M   'P 1'
#
loop_
_entity.id
_entity.type
_entity.pdbx_description
1 polymer ?
#
loop_
_entity_poly.entity_id
_entity_poly.type
_entity_poly.pdbx_seq_one_letter_code
_entity_poly.pdbx_strand_id
1 'polypeptide(L)'
;MIIMKLTRIITTVFIALLLFAGAGAAAESIYEGSVTVITENGTATVEDVYNAVADAKGFTYTVSQWGTIADINGIANTETEFWMTAYENNGETPVYSVADPVIEGAVITLEYQSFDENWKPIDTKYTAKITVADIMSEEEAAASPMPVLGIIAGLAVAALFLNRD
;
A
#
# COMPACT_ATOMS: atom_id res chain seq x y z
N MET A 1 20.07 14.30 44.16
CA MET A 1 19.99 12.96 43.56
C MET A 1 18.84 12.93 42.54
N ILE A 2 18.98 13.64 41.41
CA ILE A 2 17.91 13.83 40.39
C ILE A 2 18.46 13.53 38.97
N ILE A 3 19.69 13.03 38.84
CA ILE A 3 20.37 12.92 37.53
C ILE A 3 20.04 11.59 36.80
N MET A 4 19.50 10.57 37.48
CA MET A 4 19.29 9.24 36.87
C MET A 4 17.94 8.99 36.19
N LYS A 5 16.96 9.91 36.28
CA LYS A 5 15.63 9.69 35.66
C LYS A 5 15.47 10.29 34.25
N LEU A 6 16.36 11.19 33.83
CA LEU A 6 16.24 11.87 32.53
C LEU A 6 16.70 11.00 31.35
N THR A 7 17.59 10.03 31.60
CA THR A 7 18.18 9.19 30.54
C THR A 7 17.18 8.20 29.93
N ARG A 8 16.14 7.78 30.66
CA ARG A 8 15.12 6.86 30.12
C ARG A 8 14.05 7.56 29.29
N ILE A 9 13.81 8.85 29.50
CA ILE A 9 12.80 9.61 28.74
C ILE A 9 13.35 10.01 27.36
N ILE A 10 14.66 10.24 27.25
CA ILE A 10 15.31 10.62 25.99
C ILE A 10 15.35 9.46 24.99
N THR A 11 15.40 8.20 25.45
CA THR A 11 15.46 7.03 24.55
C THR A 11 14.08 6.60 24.04
N THR A 12 13.02 6.71 24.85
CA THR A 12 11.68 6.27 24.42
C THR A 12 10.94 7.32 23.57
N VAL A 13 11.28 8.61 23.71
CA VAL A 13 10.70 9.68 22.88
C VAL A 13 11.42 9.81 21.53
N PHE A 14 12.54 9.13 21.32
CA PHE A 14 13.29 9.13 20.05
C PHE A 14 12.64 8.30 18.94
N ILE A 15 11.55 7.57 19.22
CA ILE A 15 10.84 6.72 18.24
C ILE A 15 9.60 7.41 17.66
N ALA A 16 9.17 8.58 18.17
CA ALA A 16 7.89 9.18 17.80
C ALA A 16 7.95 10.60 17.19
N LEU A 17 9.13 11.13 16.83
CA LEU A 17 9.19 12.48 16.26
C LEU A 17 10.37 12.70 15.32
N LEU A 18 10.51 11.86 14.30
CA LEU A 18 11.10 12.31 13.04
C LEU A 18 10.00 13.07 12.27
N LEU A 19 9.72 14.29 12.73
CA LEU A 19 9.06 15.29 11.92
C LEU A 19 9.97 15.54 10.71
N PHE A 20 9.51 15.08 9.55
CA PHE A 20 10.08 15.34 8.23
C PHE A 20 10.22 16.84 8.02
N ALA A 21 11.38 17.37 8.38
CA ALA A 21 11.82 18.73 8.06
C ALA A 21 13.01 18.64 7.11
N GLY A 22 12.79 17.96 5.99
CA GLY A 22 13.55 18.19 4.76
C GLY A 22 12.67 19.05 3.86
N ALA A 23 13.04 20.31 3.65
CA ALA A 23 12.49 21.11 2.56
C ALA A 23 13.02 20.54 1.24
N GLY A 24 12.52 19.37 0.84
CA GLY A 24 12.69 18.80 -0.49
C GLY A 24 11.67 19.43 -1.43
N ALA A 25 11.96 19.40 -2.74
CA ALA A 25 10.91 19.65 -3.74
C ALA A 25 9.68 18.80 -3.38
N ALA A 26 8.46 19.33 -3.56
CA ALA A 26 7.27 18.53 -3.34
C ALA A 26 7.40 17.25 -4.18
N ALA A 27 7.44 16.10 -3.52
CA ALA A 27 7.62 14.81 -4.18
C ALA A 27 6.57 14.66 -5.28
N GLU A 28 6.97 14.17 -6.44
CA GLU A 28 6.06 13.97 -7.57
C GLU A 28 5.11 12.81 -7.25
N SER A 29 3.81 13.08 -7.25
CA SER A 29 2.80 12.02 -7.11
C SER A 29 2.68 11.28 -8.43
N ILE A 30 3.13 10.01 -8.45
CA ILE A 30 3.06 9.14 -9.63
C ILE A 30 1.76 8.34 -9.67
N TYR A 31 1.06 8.25 -8.53
CA TYR A 31 -0.25 7.63 -8.42
C TYR A 31 -0.99 8.17 -7.19
N GLU A 32 -2.21 8.62 -7.38
CA GLU A 32 -3.15 8.85 -6.28
C GLU A 32 -4.53 8.37 -6.71
N GLY A 33 -5.07 7.42 -5.95
CA GLY A 33 -6.34 6.82 -6.32
C GLY A 33 -6.97 5.99 -5.21
N SER A 34 -8.21 5.60 -5.47
CA SER A 34 -8.98 4.72 -4.61
C SER A 34 -9.32 3.45 -5.36
N VAL A 35 -9.35 2.32 -4.66
CA VAL A 35 -9.63 1.01 -5.26
C VAL A 35 -10.62 0.22 -4.42
N THR A 36 -11.49 -0.51 -5.10
CA THR A 36 -12.32 -1.56 -4.50
C THR A 36 -11.62 -2.89 -4.73
N VAL A 37 -11.41 -3.66 -3.67
CA VAL A 37 -10.77 -4.97 -3.73
C VAL A 37 -11.84 -6.04 -3.67
N ILE A 38 -11.83 -6.95 -4.65
CA ILE A 38 -12.73 -8.10 -4.70
C ILE A 38 -11.89 -9.34 -4.42
N THR A 39 -12.24 -10.11 -3.39
CA THR A 39 -11.56 -11.36 -3.03
C THR A 39 -12.54 -12.50 -2.85
N GLU A 40 -12.07 -13.74 -2.75
CA GLU A 40 -12.97 -14.90 -2.58
C GLU A 40 -13.74 -14.84 -1.25
N ASN A 41 -13.13 -14.31 -0.18
CA ASN A 41 -13.66 -14.39 1.20
C ASN A 41 -13.95 -13.02 1.85
N GLY A 42 -13.86 -11.92 1.11
CA GLY A 42 -14.07 -10.57 1.66
C GLY A 42 -12.95 -10.09 2.61
N THR A 43 -11.82 -10.78 2.63
CA THR A 43 -10.58 -10.35 3.31
C THR A 43 -9.53 -10.04 2.26
N ALA A 44 -8.76 -8.96 2.43
CA ALA A 44 -7.72 -8.57 1.49
C ALA A 44 -6.36 -8.41 2.17
N THR A 45 -5.31 -8.59 1.38
CA THR A 45 -3.93 -8.26 1.69
C THR A 45 -3.50 -7.00 0.94
N VAL A 46 -2.34 -6.46 1.30
CA VAL A 46 -1.71 -5.39 0.52
C VAL A 46 -1.48 -5.79 -0.94
N GLU A 47 -1.08 -7.04 -1.19
CA GLU A 47 -0.85 -7.54 -2.55
C GLU A 47 -2.14 -7.49 -3.38
N ASP A 48 -3.28 -7.85 -2.80
CA ASP A 48 -4.58 -7.77 -3.46
C ASP A 48 -4.93 -6.32 -3.83
N VAL A 49 -4.59 -5.35 -2.96
CA VAL A 49 -4.75 -3.92 -3.26
C VAL A 49 -3.89 -3.51 -4.44
N TYR A 50 -2.61 -3.89 -4.47
CA TYR A 50 -1.73 -3.54 -5.58
C TYR A 50 -2.16 -4.18 -6.90
N ASN A 51 -2.63 -5.43 -6.87
CA ASN A 51 -3.20 -6.10 -8.03
C ASN A 51 -4.44 -5.36 -8.56
N ALA A 52 -5.38 -5.01 -7.68
CA ALA A 52 -6.59 -4.29 -8.07
C ALA A 52 -6.27 -2.92 -8.71
N VAL A 53 -5.27 -2.21 -8.18
CA VAL A 53 -4.82 -0.94 -8.77
C VAL A 53 -4.11 -1.15 -10.11
N ALA A 54 -3.31 -2.21 -10.23
CA ALA A 54 -2.63 -2.55 -11.47
C ALA A 54 -3.61 -2.90 -12.58
N ASP A 55 -4.67 -3.64 -12.24
CA ASP A 55 -5.75 -3.97 -13.15
C ASP A 55 -6.49 -2.73 -13.64
N ALA A 56 -6.71 -1.73 -12.78
CA ALA A 56 -7.27 -0.43 -13.14
C ALA A 56 -6.41 0.42 -14.10
N LYS A 57 -5.25 -0.10 -14.55
CA LYS A 57 -4.33 0.45 -15.56
C LYS A 57 -3.64 1.78 -15.22
N GLY A 58 -3.47 2.11 -13.94
CA GLY A 58 -2.73 3.29 -13.47
C GLY A 58 -1.40 3.00 -12.78
N PHE A 59 -1.08 1.72 -12.56
CA PHE A 59 -0.01 1.29 -11.67
C PHE A 59 0.60 -0.01 -12.17
N THR A 60 1.92 -0.12 -12.13
CA THR A 60 2.63 -1.38 -12.30
C THR A 60 3.62 -1.51 -11.16
N TYR A 61 3.78 -2.71 -10.63
CA TYR A 61 4.73 -2.93 -9.55
C TYR A 61 5.41 -4.28 -9.70
N THR A 62 6.57 -4.41 -9.06
CA THR A 62 7.20 -5.70 -8.83
C THR A 62 7.62 -5.82 -7.39
N VAL A 63 7.67 -7.05 -6.91
CA VAL A 63 8.04 -7.39 -5.53
C VAL A 63 9.35 -8.17 -5.53
N SER A 64 10.21 -7.91 -4.56
CA SER A 64 11.42 -8.67 -4.32
C SER A 64 11.09 -10.06 -3.77
N GLN A 65 12.09 -10.95 -3.73
CA GLN A 65 11.96 -12.26 -3.08
C GLN A 65 11.60 -12.20 -1.58
N TRP A 66 11.72 -11.02 -0.96
CA TRP A 66 11.45 -10.78 0.45
C TRP A 66 10.05 -10.20 0.70
N GLY A 67 9.21 -10.07 -0.33
CA GLY A 67 7.87 -9.51 -0.19
C GLY A 67 7.85 -7.98 -0.03
N THR A 68 8.89 -7.29 -0.50
CA THR A 68 9.01 -5.83 -0.48
C THR A 68 8.98 -5.24 -1.89
N ILE A 69 8.51 -4.00 -2.06
CA ILE A 69 8.47 -3.35 -3.37
C ILE A 69 9.87 -3.19 -3.97
N ALA A 70 10.02 -3.63 -5.22
CA ALA A 70 11.25 -3.52 -6.00
C ALA A 70 11.18 -2.45 -7.11
N ASP A 71 10.00 -2.25 -7.68
CA ASP A 71 9.74 -1.27 -8.75
C ASP A 71 8.29 -0.79 -8.69
N ILE A 72 8.06 0.47 -9.03
CA ILE A 72 6.74 1.02 -9.35
C ILE A 72 6.83 1.86 -10.61
N ASN A 73 5.93 1.63 -11.57
CA ASN A 73 5.83 2.37 -12.83
C ASN A 73 7.17 2.50 -13.58
N GLY A 74 8.07 1.50 -13.46
CA GLY A 74 9.39 1.50 -14.07
C GLY A 74 10.48 2.26 -13.28
N ILE A 75 10.16 2.72 -12.06
CA ILE A 75 11.10 3.33 -11.13
C ILE A 75 11.59 2.22 -10.18
N ALA A 76 12.75 1.64 -10.49
CA ALA A 76 13.34 0.56 -9.70
C ALA A 76 14.18 1.10 -8.53
N ASN A 77 14.32 0.28 -7.48
CA ASN A 77 15.27 0.56 -6.41
C ASN A 77 16.72 0.59 -6.96
N THR A 78 17.56 1.45 -6.38
CA THR A 78 18.99 1.58 -6.68
C THR A 78 19.83 1.33 -5.43
N GLU A 79 21.15 1.56 -5.49
CA GLU A 79 22.02 1.41 -4.32
C GLU A 79 21.73 2.44 -3.22
N THR A 80 21.17 3.60 -3.57
CA THR A 80 20.96 4.73 -2.65
C THR A 80 19.52 5.23 -2.60
N GLU A 81 18.63 4.65 -3.40
CA GLU A 81 17.25 5.11 -3.54
C GLU A 81 16.29 3.93 -3.53
N PHE A 82 15.31 3.96 -2.64
CA PHE A 82 14.42 2.84 -2.39
C PHE A 82 12.98 3.28 -2.23
N TRP A 83 12.05 2.45 -2.72
CA TRP A 83 10.67 2.49 -2.31
C TRP A 83 10.56 2.09 -0.84
N MET A 84 10.20 3.07 -0.03
CA MET A 84 9.81 2.90 1.36
C MET A 84 8.30 2.86 1.41
N THR A 85 7.75 1.77 1.93
CA THR A 85 6.30 1.68 2.11
C THR A 85 5.94 2.00 3.55
N ALA A 86 5.08 3.01 3.71
CA ALA A 86 4.36 3.26 4.93
C ALA A 86 2.94 2.73 4.75
N TYR A 87 2.65 1.63 5.42
CA TYR A 87 1.31 1.09 5.44
C TYR A 87 0.60 1.49 6.73
N GLU A 88 -0.49 2.22 6.60
CA GLU A 88 -1.37 2.51 7.73
C GLU A 88 -2.77 1.96 7.43
N ASN A 89 -3.18 0.94 8.19
CA ASN A 89 -4.57 0.49 8.22
C ASN A 89 -5.41 1.51 9.01
N ASN A 90 -5.55 2.71 8.46
CA ASN A 90 -6.35 3.81 9.03
C ASN A 90 -5.99 4.11 10.50
N GLY A 91 -4.71 4.02 10.85
CA GLY A 91 -4.21 4.24 12.21
C GLY A 91 -4.41 3.10 13.22
N GLU A 92 -4.99 1.96 12.80
CA GLU A 92 -5.25 0.83 13.71
C GLU A 92 -4.06 -0.14 13.84
N THR A 93 -3.37 -0.47 12.75
CA THR A 93 -2.23 -1.39 12.76
C THR A 93 -1.26 -1.05 11.63
N PRO A 94 0.05 -0.89 11.92
CA PRO A 94 1.07 -0.79 10.88
C PRO A 94 1.18 -2.11 10.12
N VAL A 95 1.29 -2.02 8.81
CA VAL A 95 1.56 -3.16 7.94
C VAL A 95 3.00 -3.04 7.42
N TYR A 96 3.68 -4.16 7.18
CA TYR A 96 5.11 -4.19 6.84
C TYR A 96 5.42 -5.06 5.62
N SER A 97 4.48 -5.90 5.20
CA SER A 97 4.62 -6.86 4.10
C SER A 97 3.44 -6.76 3.14
N VAL A 98 3.67 -7.15 1.88
CA VAL A 98 2.57 -7.30 0.91
C VAL A 98 1.55 -8.39 1.32
N ALA A 99 1.98 -9.34 2.17
CA ALA A 99 1.15 -10.43 2.65
C ALA A 99 0.32 -10.07 3.90
N ASP A 100 0.53 -8.88 4.47
CA ASP A 100 -0.21 -8.46 5.66
C ASP A 100 -1.65 -8.06 5.29
N PRO A 101 -2.60 -8.27 6.22
CA PRO A 101 -4.00 -7.95 5.99
C PRO A 101 -4.24 -6.44 5.94
N VAL A 102 -5.21 -6.04 5.12
CA VAL A 102 -5.70 -4.66 5.02
C VAL A 102 -7.19 -4.59 5.31
N ILE A 103 -7.65 -3.39 5.68
CA ILE A 103 -9.06 -3.11 5.96
C ILE A 103 -9.59 -2.03 5.02
N GLU A 104 -10.91 -1.96 4.90
CA GLU A 104 -11.59 -0.84 4.25
C GLU A 104 -11.17 0.49 4.91
N GLY A 105 -10.96 1.52 4.08
CA GLY A 105 -10.50 2.84 4.51
C GLY A 105 -9.00 2.93 4.77
N ALA A 106 -8.25 1.84 4.64
CA ALA A 106 -6.78 1.89 4.76
C ALA A 106 -6.15 2.80 3.70
N VAL A 107 -5.06 3.46 4.06
CA VAL A 107 -4.28 4.31 3.17
C VAL A 107 -2.85 3.79 3.11
N ILE A 108 -2.47 3.31 1.94
CA ILE A 108 -1.13 2.79 1.67
C ILE A 108 -0.32 3.90 0.99
N THR A 109 0.79 4.29 1.60
CA THR A 109 1.68 5.33 1.07
C THR A 109 3.04 4.72 0.72
N LEU A 110 3.47 4.96 -0.50
CA LEU A 110 4.75 4.52 -1.04
C LEU A 110 5.58 5.75 -1.35
N GLU A 111 6.79 5.82 -0.81
CA GLU A 111 7.69 6.96 -0.97
C GLU A 111 9.02 6.47 -1.56
N TYR A 112 9.42 7.02 -2.70
CA TYR A 112 10.75 6.75 -3.24
C TYR A 112 11.75 7.70 -2.60
N GLN A 113 12.50 7.17 -1.64
CA GLN A 113 13.39 7.94 -0.78
C GLN A 113 14.86 7.73 -1.17
N SER A 114 15.62 8.83 -1.18
CA SER A 114 17.08 8.78 -1.27
C SER A 114 17.67 8.73 0.15
N PHE A 115 18.75 7.97 0.33
CA PHE A 115 19.42 7.77 1.61
C PHE A 115 20.87 8.27 1.58
N ASP A 116 21.35 8.77 2.72
CA ASP A 116 22.77 9.04 2.93
C ASP A 116 23.57 7.79 3.30
N GLU A 117 24.89 7.96 3.50
CA GLU A 117 25.81 6.89 3.90
C GLU A 117 25.47 6.23 5.25
N ASN A 118 24.61 6.84 6.06
CA ASN A 118 24.16 6.33 7.34
C ASN A 118 22.75 5.75 7.28
N TRP A 119 22.20 5.49 6.07
CA TRP A 119 20.83 5.02 5.87
C TRP A 119 19.77 5.95 6.47
N LYS A 120 20.06 7.26 6.50
CA LYS A 120 19.07 8.25 6.85
C LYS A 120 18.41 8.78 5.57
N PRO A 121 17.07 8.87 5.52
CA PRO A 121 16.39 9.47 4.39
C PRO A 121 16.73 10.96 4.30
N ILE A 122 17.08 11.40 3.10
CA ILE A 122 17.50 12.78 2.83
C ILE A 122 16.60 13.50 1.85
N ASP A 123 15.88 12.77 1.00
CA ASP A 123 14.96 13.33 0.01
C ASP A 123 13.85 12.32 -0.34
N THR A 124 12.73 12.84 -0.83
CA THR A 124 11.62 12.02 -1.36
C THR A 124 11.28 12.53 -2.75
N LYS A 125 11.51 11.69 -3.76
CA LYS A 125 11.35 12.09 -5.16
C LYS A 125 9.95 11.80 -5.68
N TYR A 126 9.42 10.64 -5.33
CA TYR A 126 8.13 10.17 -5.83
C TYR A 126 7.26 9.67 -4.68
N THR A 127 5.94 9.85 -4.84
CA THR A 127 4.94 9.29 -3.93
C THR A 127 3.86 8.55 -4.71
N ALA A 128 3.38 7.46 -4.16
CA ALA A 128 2.16 6.78 -4.60
C ALA A 128 1.24 6.56 -3.40
N LYS A 129 -0.02 6.93 -3.54
CA LYS A 129 -1.02 6.84 -2.48
C LYS A 129 -2.23 6.07 -2.96
N ILE A 130 -2.56 5.00 -2.24
CA ILE A 130 -3.68 4.13 -2.55
C ILE A 130 -4.64 4.13 -1.36
N THR A 131 -5.91 4.46 -1.63
CA THR A 131 -6.98 4.35 -0.64
C THR A 131 -7.79 3.09 -0.92
N VAL A 132 -7.96 2.23 0.07
CA VAL A 132 -8.85 1.07 -0.02
C VAL A 132 -10.27 1.57 0.21
N ALA A 133 -11.05 1.74 -0.85
CA ALA A 133 -12.42 2.25 -0.76
C ALA A 133 -13.37 1.22 -0.17
N ASP A 134 -13.20 -0.05 -0.55
CA ASP A 134 -14.11 -1.14 -0.20
C ASP A 134 -13.39 -2.49 -0.36
N ILE A 135 -13.79 -3.48 0.45
CA ILE A 135 -13.35 -4.87 0.33
C ILE A 135 -14.60 -5.74 0.34
N MET A 136 -14.83 -6.47 -0.75
CA MET A 136 -16.00 -7.32 -0.90
C MET A 136 -15.63 -8.72 -1.38
N SER A 137 -16.48 -9.68 -1.04
CA SER A 137 -16.40 -11.01 -1.60
C SER A 137 -16.88 -11.05 -3.06
N GLU A 138 -16.43 -12.02 -3.84
CA GLU A 138 -16.96 -12.28 -5.20
C GLU A 138 -18.48 -12.53 -5.19
N GLU A 139 -19.00 -13.16 -4.14
CA GLU A 139 -20.44 -13.41 -3.96
C GLU A 139 -21.21 -12.09 -3.79
N GLU A 140 -20.72 -11.18 -2.95
CA GLU A 140 -21.30 -9.85 -2.74
C GLU A 140 -21.24 -9.00 -4.02
N ALA A 141 -20.11 -9.06 -4.73
CA ALA A 141 -19.94 -8.38 -6.01
C ALA A 141 -20.95 -8.86 -7.06
N ALA A 142 -21.21 -10.17 -7.13
CA ALA A 142 -22.17 -10.78 -8.04
C ALA A 142 -23.64 -10.48 -7.68
N ALA A 143 -23.94 -10.24 -6.40
CA ALA A 143 -25.28 -9.92 -5.92
C ALA A 143 -25.64 -8.42 -6.04
N SER A 144 -24.67 -7.54 -6.30
CA SER A 144 -24.89 -6.10 -6.41
C SER A 144 -25.62 -5.73 -7.72
N PRO A 145 -26.70 -4.93 -7.69
CA PRO A 145 -27.56 -4.65 -8.84
C PRO A 145 -26.99 -3.66 -9.89
N MET A 146 -25.68 -3.39 -9.91
CA MET A 146 -25.03 -2.58 -10.96
C MET A 146 -23.84 -3.30 -11.57
N PRO A 147 -23.58 -3.14 -12.89
CA PRO A 147 -22.42 -3.74 -13.51
C PRO A 147 -21.19 -3.01 -12.99
N VAL A 148 -20.38 -3.66 -12.16
CA VAL A 148 -19.02 -3.19 -11.88
C VAL A 148 -18.23 -3.33 -13.18
N LEU A 149 -18.26 -2.28 -13.99
CA LEU A 149 -17.37 -2.07 -15.13
C LEU A 149 -15.99 -1.83 -14.54
N GLY A 150 -15.27 -2.92 -14.26
CA GLY A 150 -14.00 -2.88 -13.56
C GLY A 150 -13.38 -4.25 -13.37
N ILE A 151 -13.12 -4.93 -14.50
CA ILE A 151 -12.01 -5.89 -14.69
C ILE A 151 -12.08 -7.15 -13.83
N ILE A 152 -12.51 -8.21 -14.51
CA ILE A 152 -12.41 -9.61 -14.09
C ILE A 152 -10.92 -9.95 -13.92
N ALA A 153 -10.46 -10.06 -12.69
CA ALA A 153 -9.32 -10.91 -12.35
C ALA A 153 -9.88 -12.22 -11.78
N GLY A 154 -9.52 -13.36 -12.38
CA GLY A 154 -9.90 -14.69 -11.88
C GLY A 154 -10.99 -15.39 -12.70
N LEU A 155 -10.55 -16.14 -13.70
CA LEU A 155 -11.38 -17.00 -14.54
C LEU A 155 -11.94 -18.20 -13.73
N ALA A 156 -13.18 -18.16 -13.25
CA ALA A 156 -13.99 -19.36 -12.95
C ALA A 156 -15.51 -19.14 -12.74
N VAL A 157 -16.20 -18.27 -13.48
CA VAL A 157 -17.69 -18.34 -13.51
C VAL A 157 -18.14 -19.34 -14.57
N ALA A 158 -18.00 -20.62 -14.25
CA ALA A 158 -18.74 -21.70 -14.90
C ALA A 158 -20.11 -21.85 -14.24
N ALA A 159 -21.00 -20.88 -14.43
CA ALA A 159 -22.43 -21.03 -14.13
C ALA A 159 -23.22 -20.69 -15.39
N LEU A 160 -23.15 -21.63 -16.33
CA LEU A 160 -24.05 -21.73 -17.47
C LEU A 160 -25.47 -21.97 -16.92
N PHE A 161 -26.19 -20.90 -16.55
CA PHE A 161 -27.64 -20.94 -16.36
C PHE A 161 -28.31 -21.05 -17.74
N LEU A 162 -28.17 -22.21 -18.37
CA LEU A 162 -29.10 -22.70 -19.38
C LEU A 162 -30.09 -23.61 -18.67
N ASN A 163 -31.07 -23.01 -17.98
CA ASN A 163 -32.38 -23.63 -17.79
C ASN A 163 -33.47 -22.60 -17.45
N ARG A 164 -34.20 -22.20 -18.49
CA ARG A 164 -35.57 -21.64 -18.54
C ARG A 164 -35.84 -21.44 -20.03
N ASP A 165 -36.74 -22.13 -20.73
CA ASP A 165 -37.82 -23.08 -20.41
C ASP A 165 -37.88 -24.14 -21.52
#